data_AF-A0A3N5N9G2-F1
#
_entry.id   AF-A0A3N5N9G2-F1
#
_cell.length_a   1.000
_cell.length_b   1.000
_cell.length_c   1.000
_cell.angle_alpha   90.00
_cell.angle_beta   90.00
_cell.angle_gamma   90.00
#
_symmetry.space_group_name_H-M   'P 1'
#
loop_
_entity.id
_entity.type
_entity.pdbx_description
1 polymer ?
#
loop_
_entity_poly.entity_id
_entity_poly.type
_entity_poly.pdbx_seq_one_letter_code
_entity_poly.pdbx_strand_id
1 'polypeptide(L)'
;MIRLFLRRLIQKNRELILKEAVYIDGFMRLLMKHRNTGEKWTKDEKTQLKMHIKHLSLYVPVLFIFLLPGGSLLLPVLAEILDRRKKQRPGS
;
A
#
# COMPACT_ATOMS: atom_id res chain seq x y z
N MET A 1 -1.23 -25.46 -4.33
CA MET A 1 -2.48 -25.02 -5.01
C MET A 1 -2.60 -23.49 -5.14
N ILE A 2 -2.51 -22.72 -4.04
CA ILE A 2 -2.65 -21.25 -4.07
C ILE A 2 -1.70 -20.53 -5.06
N ARG A 3 -0.43 -20.95 -5.13
CA ARG A 3 0.55 -20.32 -6.05
C ARG A 3 0.18 -20.43 -7.54
N LEU A 4 -0.44 -21.55 -7.93
CA LEU A 4 -0.86 -21.78 -9.32
C LEU A 4 -2.10 -20.95 -9.66
N PHE A 5 -3.02 -20.83 -8.71
CA PHE A 5 -4.19 -19.98 -8.82
C PHE A 5 -3.83 -18.50 -8.94
N LEU A 6 -2.93 -18.01 -8.06
CA LEU A 6 -2.42 -16.64 -8.13
C LEU A 6 -1.71 -16.35 -9.45
N ARG A 7 -0.88 -17.26 -9.95
CA ARG A 7 -0.24 -17.11 -11.26
C ARG A 7 -1.27 -16.95 -12.38
N ARG A 8 -2.35 -17.74 -12.38
CA ARG A 8 -3.43 -17.60 -13.38
C ARG A 8 -4.16 -16.25 -13.26
N LEU A 9 -4.46 -15.79 -12.04
CA LEU A 9 -5.10 -14.50 -11.82
C LEU A 9 -4.22 -13.33 -12.28
N ILE A 10 -2.92 -13.39 -11.98
CA ILE A 10 -1.96 -12.36 -12.40
C ILE A 10 -1.84 -12.34 -13.92
N GLN A 11 -1.73 -13.50 -14.57
CA GLN A 11 -1.65 -13.56 -16.04
C GLN A 11 -2.92 -13.07 -16.72
N LYS A 12 -4.10 -13.43 -16.21
CA LYS A 12 -5.39 -13.00 -16.77
C LYS A 12 -5.60 -11.49 -16.65
N ASN A 13 -5.07 -10.86 -15.60
CA ASN A 13 -5.26 -9.44 -15.32
C ASN A 13 -4.00 -8.60 -15.54
N ARG A 14 -3.03 -9.12 -16.32
CA ARG A 14 -1.69 -8.52 -16.47
C ARG A 14 -1.74 -7.05 -16.89
N GLU A 15 -2.55 -6.72 -17.90
CA GLU A 15 -2.68 -5.35 -18.40
C GLU A 15 -3.26 -4.39 -17.36
N LEU A 16 -4.27 -4.84 -16.60
CA LEU A 16 -4.84 -4.07 -15.50
C LEU A 16 -3.82 -3.84 -14.39
N ILE A 17 -3.06 -4.87 -14.02
CA ILE A 17 -2.01 -4.79 -12.99
C ILE A 17 -0.89 -3.83 -13.43
N LEU A 18 -0.47 -3.87 -14.69
CA LEU A 18 0.57 -2.98 -15.21
C LEU A 18 0.10 -1.52 -15.26
N LYS A 19 -1.14 -1.29 -15.71
CA LYS A 19 -1.75 0.04 -15.69
C LYS A 19 -1.80 0.61 -14.27
N GLU A 20 -2.19 -0.22 -13.31
CA GLU A 20 -2.23 0.19 -11.90
C GLU A 20 -0.84 0.39 -11.30
N ALA A 21 0.14 -0.42 -11.70
CA ALA A 21 1.54 -0.27 -11.28
C ALA A 21 2.14 1.07 -11.75
N VAL A 22 1.85 1.49 -12.98
CA VAL A 22 2.26 2.81 -13.50
C VAL A 22 1.57 3.95 -12.74
N TYR A 23 0.29 3.79 -12.40
CA TYR A 23 -0.43 4.76 -11.58
C TYR A 23 0.15 4.89 -10.16
N ILE A 24 0.60 3.77 -9.59
CA ILE A 24 1.20 3.71 -8.25
C ILE A 24 2.65 4.23 -8.23
N ASP A 25 3.38 4.17 -9.35
CA ASP A 25 4.79 4.61 -9.43
C ASP A 25 4.96 6.09 -9.03
N GLY A 26 4.12 6.98 -9.57
CA GLY A 26 4.10 8.40 -9.21
C GLY A 26 3.74 8.64 -7.74
N PHE A 27 2.80 7.87 -7.21
CA PHE A 27 2.42 7.91 -5.79
C PHE A 27 3.59 7.52 -4.89
N MET A 28 4.30 6.43 -5.21
CA MET A 28 5.44 5.96 -4.42
C MET A 28 6.59 6.95 -4.42
N ARG A 29 6.86 7.61 -5.56
CA ARG A 29 7.85 8.68 -5.66
C ARG A 29 7.50 9.86 -4.75
N LEU A 30 6.25 10.33 -4.80
CA LEU A 30 5.75 11.41 -3.95
C LEU A 30 5.81 11.04 -2.46
N LEU A 31 5.35 9.83 -2.11
CA LEU A 31 5.34 9.32 -0.73
C LEU A 31 6.76 9.23 -0.16
N MET A 32 7.72 8.80 -0.97
CA MET A 32 9.11 8.62 -0.54
C MET A 32 9.94 9.89 -0.59
N LYS A 33 9.50 10.96 -1.27
CA LYS A 33 10.22 12.25 -1.36
C LYS A 33 10.67 12.74 0.02
N HIS A 34 9.71 12.91 0.94
CA HIS A 34 10.01 13.43 2.28
C HIS A 34 11.04 12.56 3.03
N ARG A 35 10.96 11.25 2.88
CA ARG A 35 11.87 10.30 3.53
C ARG A 35 13.27 10.29 2.88
N ASN A 36 13.35 10.40 1.57
CA ASN A 36 14.60 10.23 0.82
C ASN A 36 15.39 11.54 0.69
N THR A 37 14.72 12.69 0.65
CA THR A 37 15.36 14.01 0.45
C THR A 37 15.25 14.93 1.67
N GLY A 38 14.39 14.62 2.64
CA GLY A 38 14.10 15.50 3.79
C GLY A 38 13.22 16.70 3.45
N GLU A 39 12.89 16.91 2.17
CA GLU A 39 12.07 18.05 1.73
C GLU A 39 10.60 17.86 2.11
N LYS A 40 9.91 18.96 2.41
CA LYS A 40 8.47 18.95 2.67
C LYS A 40 7.70 18.88 1.36
N TRP A 41 6.50 18.29 1.42
CA TRP A 41 5.57 18.34 0.29
C TRP A 41 5.04 19.75 0.08
N THR A 42 4.98 20.16 -1.20
CA THR A 42 4.27 21.36 -1.62
C THR A 42 2.75 21.18 -1.47
N LYS A 43 1.97 22.26 -1.63
CA LYS A 43 0.50 22.18 -1.59
C LYS A 43 -0.06 21.28 -2.68
N ASP A 44 0.51 21.34 -3.88
CA ASP A 44 0.06 20.54 -5.02
C ASP A 44 0.41 19.06 -4.84
N GLU A 45 1.61 18.76 -4.35
CA GLU A 45 2.04 17.39 -4.03
C GLU A 45 1.16 16.76 -2.95
N LYS A 46 0.75 17.53 -1.93
CA LYS A 46 -0.22 17.07 -0.92
C LYS A 46 -1.58 16.76 -1.53
N THR A 47 -2.03 17.57 -2.47
CA THR A 47 -3.31 17.34 -3.17
C THR A 47 -3.25 16.06 -3.99
N GLN A 48 -2.17 15.84 -4.74
CA GLN A 48 -1.93 14.60 -5.49
C GLN A 48 -1.89 13.37 -4.56
N LEU A 49 -1.16 13.47 -3.44
CA LEU A 49 -1.07 12.38 -2.46
C LEU A 49 -2.45 12.01 -1.89
N LYS A 50 -3.27 13.00 -1.55
CA LYS A 50 -4.65 12.78 -1.08
C LYS A 50 -5.51 12.10 -2.14
N MET A 51 -5.39 12.48 -3.41
CA MET A 51 -6.12 11.86 -4.51
C MET A 51 -5.75 10.38 -4.66
N HIS A 52 -4.45 10.05 -4.64
CA HIS A 52 -3.97 8.66 -4.72
C HIS A 52 -4.44 7.82 -3.53
N ILE A 53 -4.37 8.35 -2.30
CA ILE A 53 -4.86 7.65 -1.10
C ILE A 53 -6.37 7.42 -1.18
N LYS A 54 -7.14 8.41 -1.63
CA LYS A 54 -8.59 8.28 -1.81
C LYS A 54 -8.90 7.18 -2.83
N HIS A 55 -8.22 7.18 -3.97
CA HIS A 55 -8.37 6.12 -4.97
C HIS A 55 -8.06 4.75 -4.36
N LEU A 56 -6.94 4.61 -3.65
CA LEU A 56 -6.54 3.35 -3.02
C LEU A 56 -7.55 2.88 -1.96
N SER A 57 -8.12 3.80 -1.17
CA SER A 57 -9.07 3.47 -0.10
C SER A 57 -10.33 2.76 -0.60
N LEU A 58 -10.74 2.99 -1.85
CA LEU A 58 -11.85 2.30 -2.48
C LEU A 58 -11.57 0.81 -2.73
N TYR A 59 -10.29 0.43 -2.84
CA TYR A 59 -9.85 -0.96 -3.08
C TYR A 59 -9.46 -1.71 -1.81
N VAL A 60 -9.46 -1.04 -0.65
CA VAL A 60 -9.17 -1.68 0.65
C VAL A 60 -10.42 -1.81 1.55
N PRO A 61 -11.51 -2.48 1.11
CA PRO A 61 -12.64 -2.79 1.99
C PRO A 61 -12.25 -3.63 3.21
N VAL A 62 -11.14 -4.37 3.12
CA VAL A 62 -10.69 -5.28 4.18
C VAL A 62 -10.39 -4.55 5.50
N LEU A 63 -10.10 -3.25 5.46
CA LEU A 63 -9.88 -2.47 6.69
C LEU A 63 -11.16 -2.30 7.51
N PHE A 64 -12.34 -2.36 6.89
CA PHE A 64 -13.63 -2.31 7.61
C PHE A 64 -13.82 -3.50 8.56
N ILE A 65 -13.17 -4.64 8.30
CA ILE A 65 -13.26 -5.82 9.17
C ILE A 65 -12.76 -5.49 10.58
N PHE A 66 -11.77 -4.62 10.72
CA PHE A 66 -11.25 -4.21 12.03
C PHE A 66 -12.21 -3.28 12.81
N LEU A 67 -13.21 -2.69 12.15
CA LEU A 67 -14.21 -1.82 12.77
C LEU A 67 -15.45 -2.59 13.25
N LEU A 68 -15.61 -3.85 12.84
CA LEU A 68 -16.71 -4.70 13.29
C LEU A 68 -16.52 -5.12 14.77
N PRO A 69 -17.60 -5.43 15.50
CA PRO A 69 -17.49 -6.06 16.82
C PRO A 69 -16.63 -7.33 16.74
N GLY A 70 -15.55 -7.39 17.54
CA GLY A 70 -14.58 -8.49 17.50
C GLY A 70 -13.47 -8.37 16.44
N GLY A 71 -13.55 -7.39 15.53
CA GLY A 71 -12.52 -7.15 14.50
C GLY A 71 -11.16 -6.75 15.07
N SER A 72 -11.13 -6.14 16.26
CA SER A 72 -9.90 -5.78 16.97
C SER A 72 -9.05 -7.01 17.34
N LEU A 73 -9.65 -8.20 17.47
CA LEU A 73 -8.92 -9.45 17.73
C LEU A 73 -7.98 -9.84 16.58
N LEU A 74 -8.21 -9.31 15.37
CA LEU A 74 -7.34 -9.53 14.21
C LEU A 74 -6.19 -8.51 14.16
N LEU A 75 -6.20 -7.45 14.96
CA LEU A 75 -5.13 -6.43 14.96
C LEU A 75 -3.75 -6.99 15.29
N PRO A 76 -3.57 -7.94 16.23
CA PRO A 76 -2.26 -8.55 16.48
C PRO A 76 -1.70 -9.27 15.25
N VAL A 77 -2.57 -9.96 14.49
CA VAL A 77 -2.17 -10.63 13.24
C VAL A 77 -1.76 -9.60 12.19
N LEU A 78 -2.53 -8.51 12.05
CA LEU A 78 -2.17 -7.41 11.16
C LEU A 78 -0.83 -6.78 11.56
N ALA A 79 -0.62 -6.52 12.85
CA ALA A 79 0.59 -5.94 13.39
C ALA A 79 1.81 -6.82 13.08
N GLU A 80 1.72 -8.13 13.31
CA GLU A 80 2.77 -9.10 12.97
C GLU A 80 3.10 -9.10 11.47
N ILE A 81 2.10 -9.00 10.59
CA ILE A 81 2.32 -8.93 9.14
C ILE A 81 3.03 -7.61 8.75
N LEU A 82 2.63 -6.49 9.35
CA LEU A 82 3.22 -5.17 9.08
C LEU A 82 4.65 -5.04 9.65
N ASP A 83 4.90 -5.61 10.83
CA ASP A 83 6.18 -5.54 11.53
C ASP A 83 7.25 -6.50 10.96
N ARG A 84 6.89 -7.37 10.01
CA ARG A 84 7.86 -8.23 9.28
C ARG A 84 8.96 -7.47 8.54
N ARG A 85 8.92 -6.13 8.46
CA ARG A 85 10.01 -5.29 7.93
C ARG A 85 11.10 -4.97 8.96
N LYS A 86 11.30 -5.82 9.97
CA LYS A 86 12.33 -5.70 11.01
C LYS A 86 13.76 -6.02 10.56
N LYS A 87 14.17 -5.61 9.35
CA LYS A 87 15.61 -5.44 9.08
C LYS A 87 15.99 -4.05 9.60
N GLN A 88 16.67 -4.02 10.75
CA GLN A 88 17.40 -2.82 11.16
C GLN A 88 18.28 -2.38 9.99
N ARG A 89 18.16 -1.12 9.59
CA ARG A 89 19.03 -0.55 8.57
C ARG A 89 20.40 -0.35 9.22
N PRO A 90 21.49 -0.90 8.66
CA PRO A 90 22.82 -0.52 9.10
C PRO A 90 23.03 0.96 8.74
N GLY A 91 23.33 1.80 9.75
CA GLY A 91 23.73 3.21 9.55
C GLY A 91 22.78 4.29 10.07
N SER A 92 22.15 4.10 11.23
CA SER A 92 21.68 5.24 12.07
C SER A 92 22.64 5.47 13.21
#